data_AF-A0A814ZR23-F1
#
_entry.id   AF-A0A814ZR23-F1
#
_cell.length_a   1.000
_cell.length_b   1.000
_cell.length_c   1.000
_cell.angle_alpha   90.00
_cell.angle_beta   90.00
_cell.angle_gamma   90.00
#
_symmetry.space_group_name_H-M   'P 1'
#
loop_
_entity.id
_entity.type
_entity.pdbx_description
1 polymer ?
#
loop_
_entity_poly.entity_id
_entity_poly.type
_entity_poly.pdbx_seq_one_letter_code
_entity_poly.pdbx_strand_id
1 'polypeptide(L)'
;MSEPPSPSIEKNEGSSSSTSWWFESLFGKNDTQSVTRNRSNCISNTTQSHGDSWSRLRQFFNFSGHSSSTNTEDTFHSSLSRFRSMGQFLEKPKTEKHNSSGKNDDLRYGLGSMQGWRVDMEDAHATVLKLDDNRWSHWSYFGIFDGHAGFRTAIKSSEKLHLRIVSSLNSLVQDNENLKSLPTITSSQLDFNKLEMAIKDAYFKFDNEWREENRSNNPDDKSGSTAISCLVDSERIYFLNVGDSRAILVSPDGRILLATKDHKPSDQAERQRIHEAGGTVLIQRVNGSLAVSRALGDFEYKNNCNRRPDQQLVSPEPEITFYAHSNKQDEQIAFVVLACDGIWDVLTNEELATYILGRMHVTDDLCEIANTVLDMCLYKGSKDNMSLVIIAFKNAPTPTPEWKAKDETLNNEIRKKTAEICGRYPNKTSLDANTIWQQVVTSLNEQSSIRDALPAGGGFISKRSVFETAYDSLLKGTNNTTSSSIGALVNNDHDDGKDEHDDKSTPSNSSSGDIPSSNSTISALTP
;
A
#
# COMPACT_ATOMS: atom_id res chain seq x y z
N MET A 1 48.88 -29.06 -45.29
CA MET A 1 50.06 -28.94 -44.42
C MET A 1 49.60 -28.15 -43.20
N SER A 2 48.93 -28.80 -42.24
CA SER A 2 49.43 -29.68 -41.17
C SER A 2 49.33 -28.92 -39.84
N GLU A 3 48.29 -29.27 -39.07
CA GLU A 3 48.02 -28.85 -37.70
C GLU A 3 49.15 -29.23 -36.74
N PRO A 4 49.36 -28.49 -35.63
CA PRO A 4 50.20 -28.92 -34.53
C PRO A 4 49.41 -29.67 -33.42
N PRO A 5 50.09 -30.47 -32.59
CA PRO A 5 49.51 -31.67 -31.99
C PRO A 5 48.96 -31.49 -30.56
N SER A 6 48.08 -32.41 -30.20
CA SER A 6 47.56 -32.67 -28.85
C SER A 6 48.63 -33.28 -27.92
N PRO A 7 48.65 -32.97 -26.62
CA PRO A 7 49.39 -33.74 -25.64
C PRO A 7 48.54 -34.85 -24.99
N SER A 8 49.23 -35.94 -24.72
CA SER A 8 48.80 -37.22 -24.17
C SER A 8 48.51 -37.20 -22.68
N ILE A 9 47.61 -38.11 -22.32
CA ILE A 9 47.13 -38.50 -20.99
C ILE A 9 48.24 -39.22 -20.21
N GLU A 10 48.48 -38.80 -18.95
CA GLU A 10 49.00 -39.65 -17.89
C GLU A 10 48.00 -39.72 -16.75
N LYS A 11 47.64 -40.94 -16.38
CA LYS A 11 46.76 -41.30 -15.27
C LYS A 11 47.52 -41.15 -13.96
N ASN A 12 46.87 -40.61 -12.94
CA ASN A 12 47.15 -41.03 -11.57
C ASN A 12 45.85 -41.11 -10.77
N GLU A 13 45.69 -42.27 -10.15
CA GLU A 13 44.58 -42.69 -9.29
C GLU A 13 44.69 -42.01 -7.92
N GLY A 14 43.55 -41.77 -7.26
CA GLY A 14 43.56 -41.17 -5.92
C GLY A 14 42.17 -40.90 -5.34
N SER A 15 41.41 -41.98 -5.13
CA SER A 15 40.33 -42.16 -4.14
C SER A 15 39.47 -40.96 -3.71
N SER A 16 38.22 -40.97 -4.19
CA SER A 16 37.07 -40.30 -3.60
C SER A 16 36.68 -40.91 -2.24
N SER A 17 36.57 -40.10 -1.19
CA SER A 17 35.87 -40.46 0.05
C SER A 17 34.57 -39.67 0.15
N SER A 18 33.49 -40.32 -0.29
CA SER A 18 32.12 -40.03 0.12
C SER A 18 31.88 -40.65 1.50
N THR A 19 31.32 -39.90 2.45
CA THR A 19 30.75 -40.46 3.68
C THR A 19 29.31 -40.00 3.84
N SER A 20 28.41 -40.88 3.39
CA SER A 20 27.07 -41.08 3.95
C SER A 20 27.14 -42.04 5.15
N TRP A 21 26.00 -42.38 5.74
CA TRP A 21 25.72 -43.25 6.92
C TRP A 21 25.79 -42.47 8.26
N TRP A 22 24.75 -42.42 9.10
CA TRP A 22 23.93 -43.53 9.58
C TRP A 22 22.48 -43.15 9.94
N PHE A 23 21.56 -44.04 9.57
CA PHE A 23 20.22 -44.25 10.15
C PHE A 23 20.28 -45.63 10.83
N GLU A 24 19.95 -45.76 12.11
CA GLU A 24 19.07 -46.83 12.63
C GLU A 24 18.95 -46.85 14.17
N SER A 25 17.72 -47.20 14.58
CA SER A 25 17.31 -47.90 15.79
C SER A 25 17.37 -47.17 17.14
N LEU A 26 16.18 -46.84 17.65
CA LEU A 26 15.75 -47.29 18.98
C LEU A 26 14.22 -47.50 18.98
N PHE A 27 13.81 -48.76 18.79
CA PHE A 27 12.54 -49.28 19.30
C PHE A 27 12.80 -49.81 20.72
N GLY A 28 12.08 -49.28 21.71
CA GLY A 28 12.02 -49.81 23.08
C GLY A 28 10.58 -49.66 23.60
N LYS A 29 9.97 -50.80 23.92
CA LYS A 29 8.56 -51.01 24.20
C LYS A 29 8.09 -50.44 25.55
N ASN A 30 6.80 -50.10 25.55
CA ASN A 30 5.77 -50.20 26.59
C ASN A 30 6.08 -49.65 27.99
N ASP A 31 5.29 -48.65 28.40
CA ASP A 31 4.47 -48.84 29.59
C ASP A 31 3.10 -48.18 29.45
N THR A 32 2.09 -49.01 29.65
CA THR A 32 0.68 -48.71 29.77
C THR A 32 0.40 -48.00 31.09
N GLN A 33 -0.11 -46.77 31.06
CA GLN A 33 -1.01 -46.30 32.12
C GLN A 33 -2.16 -45.47 31.54
N SER A 34 -3.34 -46.03 31.78
CA SER A 34 -4.67 -45.46 31.60
C SER A 34 -4.84 -44.15 32.38
N VAL A 35 -5.30 -43.10 31.69
CA VAL A 35 -6.06 -42.02 32.35
C VAL A 35 -7.32 -41.73 31.54
N THR A 36 -8.42 -42.04 32.20
CA THR A 36 -9.82 -41.80 31.85
C THR A 36 -10.22 -40.32 31.92
N ARG A 37 -11.21 -39.96 31.07
CA ARG A 37 -12.18 -38.83 31.17
C ARG A 37 -11.60 -37.42 30.91
N ASN A 38 -12.22 -36.51 30.15
CA ASN A 38 -13.65 -36.24 29.92
C ASN A 38 -13.94 -35.87 28.45
N ARG A 39 -14.95 -36.51 27.87
CA ARG A 39 -15.70 -36.01 26.71
C ARG A 39 -16.95 -35.32 27.25
N SER A 40 -17.20 -34.08 26.82
CA SER A 40 -18.45 -33.39 27.05
C SER A 40 -19.03 -32.89 25.73
N ASN A 41 -20.18 -33.46 25.40
CA ASN A 41 -21.30 -32.92 24.62
C ASN A 41 -21.04 -32.42 23.19
N CYS A 42 -21.30 -33.30 22.23
CA CYS A 42 -21.93 -32.93 20.96
C CYS A 42 -23.11 -33.89 20.74
N ILE A 43 -24.33 -33.34 20.82
CA ILE A 43 -25.58 -34.06 20.61
C ILE A 43 -25.72 -34.34 19.12
N SER A 44 -25.80 -35.62 18.79
CA SER A 44 -26.28 -36.13 17.51
C SER A 44 -27.80 -35.93 17.39
N ASN A 45 -28.26 -35.45 16.24
CA ASN A 45 -29.54 -35.89 15.70
C ASN A 45 -29.38 -36.08 14.20
N THR A 46 -29.53 -37.33 13.77
CA THR A 46 -29.67 -37.74 12.38
C THR A 46 -30.94 -38.56 12.32
N THR A 47 -31.92 -38.13 11.53
CA THR A 47 -32.82 -39.05 10.82
C THR A 47 -33.31 -38.40 9.53
N GLN A 48 -33.08 -39.14 8.46
CA GLN A 48 -33.51 -39.00 7.07
C GLN A 48 -35.02 -38.71 6.89
N SER A 49 -35.39 -38.03 5.80
CA SER A 49 -35.90 -38.71 4.58
C SER A 49 -36.35 -37.72 3.48
N HIS A 50 -36.06 -38.12 2.23
CA HIS A 50 -36.74 -37.90 0.93
C HIS A 50 -37.54 -36.60 0.70
N GLY A 51 -37.49 -35.90 -0.44
CA GLY A 51 -37.03 -36.16 -1.80
C GLY A 51 -37.66 -35.08 -2.69
N ASP A 52 -37.03 -34.80 -3.84
CA ASP A 52 -37.55 -34.18 -5.06
C ASP A 52 -38.55 -33.00 -4.97
N SER A 53 -38.17 -31.84 -5.53
CA SER A 53 -38.67 -31.46 -6.86
C SER A 53 -38.22 -30.06 -7.26
N TRP A 54 -37.67 -29.98 -8.46
CA TRP A 54 -37.48 -28.76 -9.24
C TRP A 54 -38.82 -28.19 -9.72
N SER A 55 -38.82 -26.88 -9.99
CA SER A 55 -39.82 -26.09 -10.74
C SER A 55 -41.00 -25.48 -9.96
N ARG A 56 -41.02 -24.14 -9.89
CA ARG A 56 -41.94 -23.31 -10.71
C ARG A 56 -41.76 -21.82 -10.43
N LEU A 57 -41.28 -21.13 -11.46
CA LEU A 57 -41.38 -19.69 -11.65
C LEU A 57 -42.49 -19.42 -12.68
N ARG A 58 -43.25 -18.35 -12.43
CA ARG A 58 -44.10 -17.52 -13.32
C ARG A 58 -45.64 -17.72 -13.33
N GLN A 59 -46.26 -16.53 -13.22
CA GLN A 59 -47.61 -16.06 -13.61
C GLN A 59 -48.77 -16.45 -12.66
N PHE A 60 -49.65 -15.54 -12.22
CA PHE A 60 -50.39 -14.54 -13.01
C PHE A 60 -50.78 -13.27 -12.21
N PHE A 61 -50.87 -12.14 -12.94
CA PHE A 61 -51.57 -10.91 -12.59
C PHE A 61 -53.08 -11.06 -12.90
N ASN A 62 -53.95 -10.54 -12.02
CA ASN A 62 -55.04 -9.59 -12.31
C ASN A 62 -56.14 -9.67 -11.24
N PHE A 63 -56.37 -8.57 -10.52
CA PHE A 63 -57.73 -8.12 -10.20
C PHE A 63 -57.73 -6.61 -9.92
N SER A 64 -58.53 -5.88 -10.70
CA SER A 64 -58.97 -4.49 -10.55
C SER A 64 -59.66 -4.32 -9.18
N GLY A 65 -59.43 -3.31 -8.36
CA GLY A 65 -59.56 -1.87 -8.58
C GLY A 65 -60.70 -1.36 -7.68
N HIS A 66 -60.43 -0.43 -6.75
CA HIS A 66 -61.38 0.55 -6.19
C HIS A 66 -60.59 1.63 -5.42
N SER A 67 -60.99 2.87 -5.66
CA SER A 67 -60.39 4.13 -5.24
C SER A 67 -60.80 4.56 -3.82
N SER A 68 -59.85 5.05 -3.03
CA SER A 68 -60.08 6.16 -2.10
C SER A 68 -58.75 6.74 -1.61
N SER A 69 -58.62 8.05 -1.80
CA SER A 69 -57.51 8.92 -1.41
C SER A 69 -57.37 9.07 0.10
N THR A 70 -56.16 8.89 0.63
CA THR A 70 -55.62 9.66 1.75
C THR A 70 -54.10 9.63 1.74
N ASN A 71 -53.50 10.82 1.92
CA ASN A 71 -52.07 11.09 1.97
C ASN A 71 -51.34 10.25 3.02
N THR A 72 -50.28 9.56 2.60
CA THR A 72 -49.12 9.19 3.44
C THR A 72 -47.91 8.97 2.51
N GLU A 73 -47.38 10.07 1.97
CA GLU A 73 -45.97 10.12 1.57
C GLU A 73 -45.15 10.14 2.86
N ASP A 74 -44.69 8.97 3.29
CA ASP A 74 -43.50 8.74 4.11
C ASP A 74 -43.56 7.29 4.61
N THR A 75 -42.71 6.42 4.03
CA THR A 75 -42.30 5.04 4.48
C THR A 75 -42.16 4.01 3.36
N PHE A 76 -41.79 4.40 2.12
CA PHE A 76 -41.43 3.42 1.07
C PHE A 76 -40.15 3.78 0.29
N HIS A 77 -39.14 4.28 0.98
CA HIS A 77 -37.81 4.55 0.40
C HIS A 77 -36.61 4.08 1.25
N SER A 78 -36.75 2.98 2.02
CA SER A 78 -35.61 2.41 2.79
C SER A 78 -35.30 0.93 2.54
N SER A 79 -35.78 0.31 1.46
CA SER A 79 -35.52 -1.11 1.18
C SER A 79 -34.99 -1.41 -0.24
N LEU A 80 -34.21 -0.49 -0.81
CA LEU A 80 -33.56 -0.67 -2.12
C LEU A 80 -32.05 -0.33 -2.12
N SER A 81 -31.39 -0.33 -0.95
CA SER A 81 -29.95 -0.03 -0.81
C SER A 81 -29.07 -1.21 -0.41
N ARG A 82 -29.50 -2.47 -0.61
CA ARG A 82 -28.65 -3.64 -0.31
C ARG A 82 -28.67 -4.69 -1.40
N PHE A 83 -28.19 -4.29 -2.57
CA PHE A 83 -27.40 -5.17 -3.43
C PHE A 83 -26.11 -4.42 -3.75
N ARG A 84 -25.12 -4.52 -2.85
CA ARG A 84 -23.75 -4.06 -3.13
C ARG A 84 -23.19 -4.97 -4.22
N SER A 85 -23.14 -4.47 -5.45
CA SER A 85 -22.49 -5.12 -6.57
C SER A 85 -20.98 -5.11 -6.34
N MET A 86 -20.34 -6.27 -6.24
CA MET A 86 -18.88 -6.36 -6.26
C MET A 86 -18.32 -5.85 -7.59
N GLY A 87 -17.22 -5.09 -7.56
CA GLY A 87 -16.47 -4.69 -8.76
C GLY A 87 -16.86 -3.38 -9.44
N GLN A 88 -17.53 -2.44 -8.75
CA GLN A 88 -17.77 -1.12 -9.35
C GLN A 88 -16.50 -0.25 -9.28
N PHE A 89 -16.13 0.29 -10.44
CA PHE A 89 -15.21 1.41 -10.55
C PHE A 89 -16.01 2.72 -10.59
N LEU A 90 -15.39 3.79 -10.11
CA LEU A 90 -15.90 5.15 -10.27
C LEU A 90 -15.85 5.57 -11.75
N GLU A 91 -16.66 6.57 -12.12
CA GLU A 91 -16.59 7.20 -13.45
C GLU A 91 -15.28 7.95 -13.68
N LYS A 92 -14.69 8.48 -12.60
CA LYS A 92 -13.38 9.14 -12.57
C LYS A 92 -12.63 8.71 -11.31
N PRO A 93 -11.30 8.57 -11.37
CA PRO A 93 -10.52 8.20 -10.20
C PRO A 93 -10.51 9.35 -9.19
N LYS A 94 -10.54 9.02 -7.90
CA LYS A 94 -10.21 9.98 -6.84
C LYS A 94 -8.70 10.04 -6.69
N THR A 95 -8.13 11.16 -7.13
CA THR A 95 -6.67 11.36 -7.20
C THR A 95 -6.09 12.13 -6.02
N GLU A 96 -6.93 12.46 -5.02
CA GLU A 96 -6.47 13.06 -3.76
C GLU A 96 -5.45 12.15 -3.08
N LYS A 97 -4.41 12.76 -2.51
CA LYS A 97 -3.29 12.07 -1.87
C LYS A 97 -3.36 12.28 -0.36
N HIS A 98 -3.31 11.20 0.39
CA HIS A 98 -3.13 11.27 1.84
C HIS A 98 -1.68 10.91 2.17
N ASN A 99 -0.98 11.89 2.74
CA ASN A 99 0.45 11.83 3.01
C ASN A 99 0.75 11.75 4.50
N SER A 100 1.84 11.06 4.86
CA SER A 100 2.43 11.08 6.19
C SER A 100 3.94 11.01 6.08
N SER A 101 4.67 11.78 6.88
CA SER A 101 6.13 11.72 6.92
C SER A 101 6.64 11.91 8.34
N GLY A 102 7.86 11.45 8.58
CA GLY A 102 8.51 11.58 9.87
C GLY A 102 9.95 11.11 9.83
N LYS A 103 10.68 11.36 10.93
CA LYS A 103 12.07 10.93 11.08
C LYS A 103 12.45 10.65 12.52
N ASN A 104 13.40 9.74 12.70
CA ASN A 104 14.19 9.60 13.92
C ASN A 104 15.68 9.78 13.57
N ASP A 105 16.58 9.38 14.44
CA ASP A 105 18.02 9.57 14.25
C ASP A 105 18.60 8.72 13.10
N ASP A 106 17.92 7.63 12.73
CA ASP A 106 18.41 6.65 11.77
C ASP A 106 17.60 6.58 10.47
N LEU A 107 16.31 6.91 10.54
CA LEU A 107 15.33 6.70 9.49
C LEU A 107 14.56 7.99 9.19
N ARG A 108 14.23 8.17 7.92
CA ARG A 108 13.20 9.11 7.45
C ARG A 108 12.18 8.32 6.65
N TYR A 109 10.90 8.67 6.73
CA TYR A 109 9.90 8.05 5.88
C TYR A 109 9.00 9.08 5.22
N GLY A 110 8.48 8.69 4.05
CA GLY A 110 7.36 9.35 3.38
C GLY A 110 6.37 8.29 2.92
N LEU A 111 5.11 8.53 3.20
CA LEU A 111 3.99 7.69 2.86
C LEU A 111 3.03 8.47 1.98
N GLY A 112 2.51 7.81 0.95
CA GLY A 112 1.42 8.30 0.12
C GLY A 112 0.37 7.22 -0.05
N SER A 113 -0.91 7.62 -0.05
CA SER A 113 -2.02 6.75 -0.42
C SER A 113 -3.06 7.48 -1.27
N MET A 114 -3.74 6.73 -2.14
CA MET A 114 -4.71 7.23 -3.12
C MET A 114 -5.80 6.18 -3.37
N GLN A 115 -7.06 6.60 -3.30
CA GLN A 115 -8.21 5.70 -3.53
C GLN A 115 -8.28 5.22 -5.00
N GLY A 116 -7.93 6.07 -5.96
CA GLY A 116 -7.93 5.70 -7.37
C GLY A 116 -9.34 5.42 -7.90
N TRP A 117 -9.50 4.31 -8.63
CA TRP A 117 -10.75 4.00 -9.34
C TRP A 117 -11.77 3.23 -8.50
N ARG A 118 -11.39 2.71 -7.33
CA ARG A 118 -12.30 1.96 -6.45
C ARG A 118 -13.34 2.90 -5.82
N VAL A 119 -14.51 2.37 -5.50
CA VAL A 119 -15.59 3.14 -4.83
C VAL A 119 -15.20 3.51 -3.40
N ASP A 120 -14.55 2.60 -2.71
CA ASP A 120 -14.09 2.75 -1.33
C ASP A 120 -12.55 2.76 -1.26
N MET A 121 -12.00 3.35 -0.20
CA MET A 121 -10.60 3.23 0.20
C MET A 121 -10.52 2.22 1.34
N GLU A 122 -10.04 1.01 1.04
CA GLU A 122 -9.96 -0.10 1.99
C GLU A 122 -8.56 -0.28 2.58
N ASP A 123 -7.54 0.34 1.98
CA ASP A 123 -6.17 0.39 2.49
C ASP A 123 -6.06 1.17 3.82
N ALA A 124 -5.16 0.70 4.68
CA ALA A 124 -4.70 1.40 5.88
C ALA A 124 -3.18 1.27 6.06
N HIS A 125 -2.60 2.02 7.00
CA HIS A 125 -1.15 2.02 7.22
C HIS A 125 -0.75 2.39 8.65
N ALA A 126 0.43 1.98 9.07
CA ALA A 126 1.03 2.32 10.36
C ALA A 126 2.47 2.81 10.18
N THR A 127 2.83 3.91 10.85
CA THR A 127 4.16 4.54 10.76
C THR A 127 4.63 4.93 12.17
N VAL A 128 5.31 4.01 12.86
CA VAL A 128 5.71 4.14 14.27
C VAL A 128 7.23 4.20 14.36
N LEU A 129 7.77 5.40 14.62
CA LEU A 129 9.23 5.62 14.67
C LEU A 129 9.90 5.11 15.95
N LYS A 130 9.13 4.93 17.02
CA LYS A 130 9.57 4.38 18.31
C LYS A 130 8.46 3.49 18.83
N LEU A 131 8.72 2.21 19.02
CA LEU A 131 7.76 1.31 19.65
C LEU A 131 7.52 1.70 21.12
N ASP A 132 6.31 1.40 21.59
CA ASP A 132 5.95 1.56 23.00
C ASP A 132 6.78 0.63 23.90
N ASP A 133 6.96 1.04 25.16
CA ASP A 133 7.94 0.50 26.13
C ASP A 133 9.38 0.93 25.82
N ASN A 134 10.06 1.49 26.84
CA ASN A 134 11.42 2.01 26.73
C ASN A 134 12.41 0.98 26.18
N ARG A 135 12.18 -0.32 26.43
CA ARG A 135 13.02 -1.41 25.93
C ARG A 135 13.07 -1.49 24.41
N TRP A 136 11.99 -1.12 23.74
CA TRP A 136 11.82 -1.17 22.29
C TRP A 136 11.87 0.21 21.63
N SER A 137 12.19 1.26 22.38
CA SER A 137 12.19 2.65 21.89
C SER A 137 13.16 2.93 20.73
N HIS A 138 14.13 2.04 20.49
CA HIS A 138 15.05 2.07 19.35
C HIS A 138 14.55 1.31 18.12
N TRP A 139 13.41 0.61 18.24
CA TRP A 139 12.77 -0.08 17.15
C TRP A 139 11.73 0.82 16.50
N SER A 140 11.64 0.75 15.18
CA SER A 140 10.59 1.35 14.38
C SER A 140 9.73 0.26 13.74
N TYR A 141 8.44 0.56 13.54
CA TYR A 141 7.49 -0.30 12.86
C TYR A 141 6.79 0.47 11.74
N PHE A 142 6.72 -0.15 10.57
CA PHE A 142 5.99 0.37 9.42
C PHE A 142 5.11 -0.73 8.85
N GLY A 143 3.91 -0.41 8.39
CA GLY A 143 3.02 -1.40 7.78
C GLY A 143 2.04 -0.80 6.78
N ILE A 144 1.75 -1.55 5.73
CA ILE A 144 0.67 -1.31 4.76
C ILE A 144 -0.29 -2.50 4.83
N PHE A 145 -1.58 -2.18 4.85
CA PHE A 145 -2.67 -3.12 5.03
C PHE A 145 -3.68 -2.91 3.92
N ASP A 146 -3.69 -3.82 2.95
CA ASP A 146 -4.65 -3.80 1.83
C ASP A 146 -5.91 -4.54 2.25
N GLY A 147 -6.99 -3.79 2.46
CA GLY A 147 -8.27 -4.31 2.93
C GLY A 147 -9.14 -4.79 1.78
N HIS A 148 -9.93 -5.83 2.05
CA HIS A 148 -10.91 -6.31 1.07
C HIS A 148 -12.23 -6.70 1.74
N ALA A 149 -13.33 -6.55 1.00
CA ALA A 149 -14.68 -6.79 1.49
C ALA A 149 -15.05 -5.95 2.73
N GLY A 150 -14.48 -4.74 2.82
CA GLY A 150 -14.58 -3.80 3.92
C GLY A 150 -13.20 -3.32 4.40
N PHE A 151 -13.14 -2.11 4.95
CA PHE A 151 -11.91 -1.49 5.45
C PHE A 151 -11.58 -1.82 6.92
N ARG A 152 -12.49 -2.47 7.65
CA ARG A 152 -12.41 -2.56 9.12
C ARG A 152 -11.20 -3.36 9.60
N THR A 153 -10.92 -4.49 8.98
CA THR A 153 -9.75 -5.31 9.33
C THR A 153 -8.44 -4.58 9.05
N ALA A 154 -8.33 -3.86 7.93
CA ALA A 154 -7.15 -3.06 7.60
C ALA A 154 -6.92 -1.94 8.63
N ILE A 155 -7.95 -1.16 8.95
CA ILE A 155 -7.89 -0.11 9.98
C ILE A 155 -7.46 -0.71 11.32
N LYS A 156 -8.13 -1.78 11.79
CA LYS A 156 -7.81 -2.40 13.08
C LYS A 156 -6.37 -2.90 13.13
N SER A 157 -5.89 -3.50 12.04
CA SER A 157 -4.52 -3.99 11.92
C SER A 157 -3.52 -2.85 12.02
N SER A 158 -3.79 -1.73 11.35
CA SER A 158 -2.96 -0.53 11.43
C SER A 158 -2.85 0.06 12.84
N GLU A 159 -3.96 0.05 13.58
CA GLU A 159 -4.03 0.63 14.92
C GLU A 159 -3.43 -0.25 16.02
N LYS A 160 -3.49 -1.58 15.88
CA LYS A 160 -3.29 -2.50 17.03
C LYS A 160 -2.29 -3.62 16.80
N LEU A 161 -1.95 -3.99 15.57
CA LEU A 161 -1.05 -5.12 15.33
C LEU A 161 0.35 -4.90 15.93
N HIS A 162 0.91 -3.70 15.75
CA HIS A 162 2.21 -3.34 16.32
C HIS A 162 2.22 -3.37 17.85
N LEU A 163 1.12 -2.97 18.51
CA LEU A 163 0.98 -3.08 19.97
C LEU A 163 0.95 -4.54 20.44
N ARG A 164 0.28 -5.41 19.68
CA ARG A 164 0.25 -6.85 19.98
C ARG A 164 1.61 -7.51 19.77
N ILE A 165 2.38 -7.07 18.77
CA ILE A 165 3.78 -7.47 18.58
C ILE A 165 4.60 -7.08 19.82
N VAL A 166 4.56 -5.80 20.23
CA VAL A 166 5.27 -5.33 21.43
C VAL A 166 4.87 -6.14 22.68
N SER A 167 3.58 -6.42 22.87
CA SER A 167 3.11 -7.24 23.97
C SER A 167 3.72 -8.64 23.97
N SER A 168 3.88 -9.26 22.80
CA SER A 168 4.43 -10.62 22.68
C SER A 168 5.95 -10.64 22.84
N LEU A 169 6.64 -9.58 22.36
CA LEU A 169 8.05 -9.37 22.65
C LEU A 169 8.30 -9.16 24.15
N ASN A 170 7.42 -8.43 24.84
CA ASN A 170 7.49 -8.25 26.29
C ASN A 170 7.32 -9.58 27.05
N SER A 171 6.44 -10.47 26.61
CA SER A 171 6.34 -11.83 27.17
C SER A 171 7.64 -12.62 26.99
N LEU A 172 8.27 -12.55 25.80
CA LEU A 172 9.57 -13.18 25.55
C LEU A 172 10.66 -12.68 26.52
N VAL A 173 10.65 -11.39 26.86
CA VAL A 173 11.58 -10.81 27.85
C VAL A 173 11.26 -11.30 29.27
N GLN A 174 9.98 -11.43 29.62
CA GLN A 174 9.58 -11.93 30.95
C GLN A 174 10.00 -13.38 31.19
N ASP A 175 10.17 -14.17 30.13
CA ASP A 175 10.61 -15.56 30.22
C ASP A 175 12.15 -15.71 30.21
N ASN A 176 12.89 -14.60 30.15
CA ASN A 176 14.35 -14.60 30.07
C ASN A 176 14.98 -13.58 31.04
N GLU A 177 15.49 -14.08 32.18
CA GLU A 177 16.12 -13.26 33.22
C GLU A 177 17.27 -12.37 32.68
N ASN A 178 18.03 -12.84 31.69
CA ASN A 178 19.13 -12.05 31.11
C ASN A 178 18.62 -10.83 30.34
N LEU A 179 17.42 -10.91 29.73
CA LEU A 179 16.82 -9.80 29.00
C LEU A 179 16.11 -8.81 29.91
N LYS A 180 15.58 -9.26 31.07
CA LYS A 180 14.89 -8.38 32.03
C LYS A 180 15.75 -7.25 32.56
N SER A 181 17.03 -7.51 32.77
CA SER A 181 17.98 -6.52 33.28
C SER A 181 18.44 -5.50 32.24
N LEU A 182 18.11 -5.70 30.96
CA LEU A 182 18.55 -4.80 29.90
C LEU A 182 17.61 -3.59 29.79
N PRO A 183 18.15 -2.35 29.78
CA PRO A 183 17.34 -1.15 29.62
C PRO A 183 16.77 -1.01 28.21
N THR A 184 17.49 -1.55 27.21
CA THR A 184 17.14 -1.56 25.79
C THR A 184 17.51 -2.91 25.19
N ILE A 185 16.74 -3.37 24.21
CA ILE A 185 16.95 -4.68 23.57
C ILE A 185 17.15 -4.49 22.07
N THR A 186 18.23 -5.05 21.55
CA THR A 186 18.51 -5.13 20.11
C THR A 186 18.36 -6.56 19.59
N SER A 187 18.26 -6.69 18.29
CA SER A 187 18.00 -7.94 17.61
C SER A 187 19.12 -8.98 17.73
N SER A 188 20.37 -8.60 17.96
CA SER A 188 21.46 -9.55 18.27
C SER A 188 21.31 -10.23 19.63
N GLN A 189 20.62 -9.59 20.58
CA GLN A 189 20.41 -10.14 21.92
C GLN A 189 19.26 -11.15 21.96
N LEU A 190 18.46 -11.21 20.90
CA LEU A 190 17.30 -12.08 20.79
C LEU A 190 17.65 -13.35 20.02
N ASP A 191 17.24 -14.50 20.56
CA ASP A 191 17.21 -15.75 19.80
C ASP A 191 16.17 -15.62 18.67
N PHE A 192 16.60 -15.85 17.43
CA PHE A 192 15.75 -15.64 16.26
C PHE A 192 14.51 -16.55 16.29
N ASN A 193 14.64 -17.81 16.69
CA ASN A 193 13.50 -18.73 16.71
C ASN A 193 12.45 -18.29 17.74
N LYS A 194 12.90 -17.84 18.93
CA LYS A 194 11.99 -17.28 19.94
C LYS A 194 11.32 -16.00 19.46
N LEU A 195 12.06 -15.11 18.80
CA LEU A 195 11.51 -13.89 18.20
C LEU A 195 10.47 -14.21 17.12
N GLU A 196 10.79 -15.13 16.21
CA GLU A 196 9.88 -15.59 15.16
C GLU A 196 8.58 -16.15 15.77
N MET A 197 8.71 -17.01 16.78
CA MET A 197 7.55 -17.55 17.51
C MET A 197 6.72 -16.45 18.19
N ALA A 198 7.35 -15.48 18.83
CA ALA A 198 6.65 -14.37 19.49
C ALA A 198 5.89 -13.49 18.49
N ILE A 199 6.47 -13.22 17.31
CA ILE A 199 5.80 -12.45 16.25
C ILE A 199 4.63 -13.26 15.67
N LYS A 200 4.80 -14.55 15.39
CA LYS A 200 3.71 -15.41 14.91
C LYS A 200 2.56 -15.50 15.91
N ASP A 201 2.88 -15.67 17.19
CA ASP A 201 1.91 -15.64 18.29
C ASP A 201 1.18 -14.30 18.38
N ALA A 202 1.87 -13.17 18.14
CA ALA A 202 1.25 -11.85 18.07
C ALA A 202 0.17 -11.77 16.97
N TYR A 203 0.47 -12.29 15.77
CA TYR A 203 -0.49 -12.31 14.67
C TYR A 203 -1.69 -13.21 14.97
N PHE A 204 -1.47 -14.39 15.56
CA PHE A 204 -2.57 -15.29 15.95
C PHE A 204 -3.47 -14.69 17.03
N LYS A 205 -2.86 -14.10 18.07
CA LYS A 205 -3.61 -13.42 19.15
C LYS A 205 -4.37 -12.22 18.62
N PHE A 206 -3.74 -11.39 17.80
CA PHE A 206 -4.41 -10.25 17.16
C PHE A 206 -5.62 -10.70 16.34
N ASP A 207 -5.46 -11.69 15.47
CA ASP A 207 -6.53 -12.18 14.60
C ASP A 207 -7.70 -12.79 15.41
N ASN A 208 -7.41 -13.49 16.51
CA ASN A 208 -8.44 -14.04 17.39
C ASN A 208 -9.17 -12.96 18.20
N GLU A 209 -8.44 -12.01 18.79
CA GLU A 209 -9.04 -10.87 19.51
C GLU A 209 -9.92 -10.04 18.59
N TRP A 210 -9.44 -9.78 17.36
CA TRP A 210 -10.24 -9.09 16.36
C TRP A 210 -11.49 -9.89 15.97
N ARG A 211 -11.41 -11.22 15.87
CA ARG A 211 -12.59 -12.07 15.63
C ARG A 211 -13.66 -11.90 16.70
N GLU A 212 -13.27 -11.92 17.97
CA GLU A 212 -14.18 -11.80 19.10
C GLU A 212 -14.84 -10.42 19.15
N GLU A 213 -14.05 -9.36 18.94
CA GLU A 213 -14.54 -7.99 18.87
C GLU A 213 -15.46 -7.78 17.65
N ASN A 214 -15.05 -8.23 16.47
CA ASN A 214 -15.80 -8.05 15.23
C ASN A 214 -17.14 -8.78 15.28
N ARG A 215 -17.15 -10.02 15.78
CA ARG A 215 -18.38 -10.80 15.97
C ARG A 215 -19.39 -10.11 16.90
N SER A 216 -18.90 -9.38 17.90
CA SER A 216 -19.74 -8.70 18.88
C SER A 216 -20.27 -7.37 18.36
N ASN A 217 -19.44 -6.60 17.66
CA ASN A 217 -19.74 -5.21 17.29
C ASN A 217 -20.23 -5.05 15.85
N ASN A 218 -19.78 -5.90 14.92
CA ASN A 218 -20.10 -5.80 13.49
C ASN A 218 -20.27 -7.21 12.87
N PRO A 219 -21.30 -7.99 13.27
CA PRO A 219 -21.44 -9.40 12.86
C PRO A 219 -21.61 -9.60 11.34
N ASP A 220 -22.02 -8.57 10.60
CA ASP A 220 -22.15 -8.59 9.14
C ASP A 220 -20.84 -8.26 8.41
N ASP A 221 -19.81 -7.82 9.13
CA ASP A 221 -18.52 -7.49 8.54
C ASP A 221 -17.76 -8.77 8.17
N LYS A 222 -17.37 -8.84 6.89
CA LYS A 222 -16.61 -9.94 6.33
C LYS A 222 -15.23 -9.49 5.85
N SER A 223 -14.78 -8.33 6.33
CA SER A 223 -13.54 -7.75 5.86
C SER A 223 -12.35 -8.66 6.17
N GLY A 224 -11.40 -8.68 5.25
CA GLY A 224 -10.07 -9.19 5.48
C GLY A 224 -9.05 -8.11 5.16
N SER A 225 -7.78 -8.40 5.44
CA SER A 225 -6.68 -7.52 5.07
C SER A 225 -5.41 -8.31 4.87
N THR A 226 -4.66 -7.96 3.83
CA THR A 226 -3.23 -8.27 3.80
C THR A 226 -2.51 -7.44 4.86
N ALA A 227 -1.28 -7.82 5.18
CA ALA A 227 -0.39 -7.06 6.04
C ALA A 227 1.05 -7.29 5.59
N ILE A 228 1.64 -6.27 4.98
CA ILE A 228 3.09 -6.18 4.84
C ILE A 228 3.60 -5.18 5.87
N SER A 229 4.51 -5.62 6.73
CA SER A 229 5.12 -4.73 7.72
C SER A 229 6.61 -5.01 7.88
N CYS A 230 7.31 -4.04 8.47
CA CYS A 230 8.69 -4.25 8.87
C CYS A 230 8.96 -3.70 10.28
N LEU A 231 9.79 -4.44 11.02
CA LEU A 231 10.41 -4.01 12.26
C LEU A 231 11.88 -3.67 11.98
N VAL A 232 12.29 -2.47 12.32
CA VAL A 232 13.64 -1.97 12.05
C VAL A 232 14.30 -1.60 13.36
N ASP A 233 15.50 -2.14 13.61
CA ASP A 233 16.39 -1.66 14.67
C ASP A 233 17.77 -1.29 14.11
N SER A 234 18.72 -0.99 15.00
CA SER A 234 20.08 -0.60 14.65
C SER A 234 20.93 -1.71 14.03
N GLU A 235 20.44 -2.95 13.94
CA GLU A 235 21.23 -4.10 13.50
C GLU A 235 20.56 -4.93 12.38
N ARG A 236 19.23 -5.03 12.39
CA ARG A 236 18.44 -5.86 11.49
C ARG A 236 17.13 -5.18 11.07
N ILE A 237 16.65 -5.60 9.92
CA ILE A 237 15.31 -5.30 9.41
C ILE A 237 14.58 -6.63 9.29
N TYR A 238 13.44 -6.76 9.95
CA TYR A 238 12.54 -7.90 9.81
C TYR A 238 11.37 -7.50 8.92
N PHE A 239 11.08 -8.29 7.91
CA PHE A 239 9.91 -8.15 7.03
C PHE A 239 8.90 -9.22 7.40
N LEU A 240 7.67 -8.80 7.64
CA LEU A 240 6.56 -9.65 8.08
C LEU A 240 5.47 -9.57 7.00
N ASN A 241 5.32 -10.63 6.20
CA ASN A 241 4.35 -10.64 5.10
C ASN A 241 3.18 -11.59 5.36
N VAL A 242 1.96 -11.09 5.18
CA VAL A 242 0.70 -11.84 5.13
C VAL A 242 -0.10 -11.34 3.93
N GLY A 243 -0.24 -12.16 2.90
CA GLY A 243 -0.93 -11.79 1.66
C GLY A 243 0.02 -11.39 0.54
N ASP A 244 -0.45 -10.54 -0.36
CA ASP A 244 0.20 -10.16 -1.63
C ASP A 244 0.54 -8.68 -1.77
N SER A 245 0.43 -7.91 -0.69
CA SER A 245 1.27 -6.74 -0.52
C SER A 245 2.74 -7.16 -0.44
N ARG A 246 3.67 -6.27 -0.81
CA ARG A 246 5.10 -6.63 -0.93
C ARG A 246 6.02 -5.55 -0.39
N ALA A 247 7.14 -6.01 0.16
CA ALA A 247 8.27 -5.17 0.53
C ALA A 247 9.50 -5.44 -0.35
N ILE A 248 10.27 -4.39 -0.61
CA ILE A 248 11.61 -4.48 -1.21
C ILE A 248 12.62 -3.68 -0.38
N LEU A 249 13.84 -4.19 -0.30
CA LEU A 249 15.01 -3.53 0.28
C LEU A 249 15.99 -3.20 -0.84
N VAL A 250 16.46 -1.95 -0.88
CA VAL A 250 17.24 -1.42 -2.01
C VAL A 250 18.55 -0.83 -1.53
N SER A 251 19.63 -1.14 -2.25
CA SER A 251 20.97 -0.57 -2.04
C SER A 251 21.15 0.78 -2.77
N PRO A 252 22.16 1.60 -2.39
CA PRO A 252 22.45 2.87 -3.07
C PRO A 252 22.75 2.77 -4.57
N ASP A 253 23.20 1.60 -5.05
CA ASP A 253 23.46 1.31 -6.46
C ASP A 253 22.24 0.73 -7.21
N GLY A 254 21.08 0.60 -6.56
CA GLY A 254 19.83 0.17 -7.18
C GLY A 254 19.59 -1.33 -7.26
N ARG A 255 20.41 -2.15 -6.59
CA ARG A 255 20.15 -3.58 -6.47
C ARG A 255 19.04 -3.84 -5.46
N ILE A 256 18.19 -4.81 -5.78
CA ILE A 256 17.22 -5.37 -4.83
C ILE A 256 17.97 -6.35 -3.92
N LEU A 257 18.17 -5.95 -2.67
CA LEU A 257 18.85 -6.76 -1.65
C LEU A 257 17.94 -7.84 -1.08
N LEU A 258 16.63 -7.55 -0.99
CA LEU A 258 15.60 -8.47 -0.53
C LEU A 258 14.25 -8.05 -1.13
N ALA A 259 13.42 -9.02 -1.47
CA ALA A 259 12.00 -8.82 -1.78
C ALA A 259 11.18 -9.91 -1.08
N THR A 260 10.08 -9.55 -0.43
CA THR A 260 9.17 -10.55 0.15
C THR A 260 8.43 -11.29 -0.95
N LYS A 261 8.03 -12.53 -0.67
CA LYS A 261 7.21 -13.32 -1.59
C LYS A 261 5.73 -13.13 -1.31
N ASP A 262 4.95 -12.81 -2.34
CA ASP A 262 3.50 -12.73 -2.27
C ASP A 262 2.88 -14.11 -1.99
N HIS A 263 1.81 -14.15 -1.20
CA HIS A 263 1.11 -15.38 -0.85
C HIS A 263 -0.11 -15.64 -1.74
N LYS A 264 0.11 -16.25 -2.90
CA LYS A 264 -0.98 -16.53 -3.86
C LYS A 264 -1.55 -17.94 -3.65
N PRO A 265 -2.87 -18.16 -3.76
CA PRO A 265 -3.47 -19.49 -3.62
C PRO A 265 -2.90 -20.56 -4.58
N SER A 266 -2.30 -20.15 -5.70
CA SER A 266 -1.63 -21.06 -6.63
C SER A 266 -0.24 -21.54 -6.18
N ASP A 267 0.36 -20.91 -5.17
CA ASP A 267 1.64 -21.36 -4.61
C ASP A 267 1.53 -22.77 -4.03
N GLN A 268 2.57 -23.59 -4.22
CA GLN A 268 2.51 -25.01 -3.86
C GLN A 268 2.17 -25.24 -2.38
N ALA A 269 2.84 -24.55 -1.45
CA ALA A 269 2.60 -24.70 -0.01
C ALA A 269 1.20 -24.18 0.38
N GLU A 270 0.79 -23.04 -0.15
CA GLU A 270 -0.52 -22.43 0.11
C GLU A 270 -1.66 -23.29 -0.42
N ARG A 271 -1.53 -23.76 -1.66
CA ARG A 271 -2.47 -24.70 -2.30
C ARG A 271 -2.60 -25.98 -1.48
N GLN A 272 -1.48 -26.55 -1.04
CA GLN A 272 -1.50 -27.76 -0.22
C GLN A 272 -2.26 -27.53 1.09
N ARG A 273 -1.98 -26.43 1.82
CA ARG A 273 -2.74 -26.07 3.03
C ARG A 273 -4.23 -25.94 2.75
N ILE A 274 -4.61 -25.25 1.68
CA ILE A 274 -6.02 -25.04 1.29
C ILE A 274 -6.73 -26.38 1.05
N HIS A 275 -6.12 -27.30 0.29
CA HIS A 275 -6.69 -28.63 0.05
C HIS A 275 -6.82 -29.45 1.34
N GLU A 276 -5.79 -29.44 2.18
CA GLU A 276 -5.82 -30.12 3.47
C GLU A 276 -6.91 -29.56 4.40
N ALA A 277 -7.13 -28.25 4.39
CA ALA A 277 -8.20 -27.59 5.14
C ALA A 277 -9.61 -27.90 4.58
N GLY A 278 -9.71 -28.63 3.46
CA GLY A 278 -10.97 -29.05 2.84
C GLY A 278 -11.48 -28.13 1.73
N GLY A 279 -10.66 -27.18 1.28
CA GLY A 279 -10.99 -26.25 0.20
C GLY A 279 -10.38 -26.66 -1.13
N THR A 280 -10.53 -25.77 -2.11
CA THR A 280 -9.96 -25.94 -3.45
C THR A 280 -9.37 -24.62 -3.95
N VAL A 281 -8.51 -24.69 -4.96
CA VAL A 281 -7.98 -23.51 -5.65
C VAL A 281 -8.51 -23.53 -7.08
N LEU A 282 -9.36 -22.57 -7.40
CA LEU A 282 -9.99 -22.42 -8.72
C LEU A 282 -9.59 -21.06 -9.28
N ILE A 283 -8.94 -21.03 -10.45
CA ILE A 283 -8.52 -19.78 -11.14
C ILE A 283 -7.73 -18.86 -10.18
N GLN A 284 -6.73 -19.43 -9.50
CA GLN A 284 -5.88 -18.73 -8.51
C GLN A 284 -6.63 -18.18 -7.28
N ARG A 285 -7.87 -18.61 -7.02
CA ARG A 285 -8.68 -18.16 -5.88
C ARG A 285 -9.04 -19.31 -4.94
N VAL A 286 -9.03 -19.04 -3.64
CA VAL A 286 -9.53 -19.96 -2.60
C VAL A 286 -11.03 -20.16 -2.80
N ASN A 287 -11.44 -21.41 -3.06
CA ASN A 287 -12.79 -21.81 -3.40
C ASN A 287 -13.42 -20.98 -4.55
N GLY A 288 -12.59 -20.43 -5.44
CA GLY A 288 -13.03 -19.57 -6.54
C GLY A 288 -13.41 -18.14 -6.14
N SER A 289 -13.27 -17.76 -4.86
CA SER A 289 -13.69 -16.46 -4.33
C SER A 289 -12.50 -15.53 -4.04
N LEU A 290 -11.66 -15.89 -3.07
CA LEU A 290 -10.64 -15.00 -2.52
C LEU A 290 -9.29 -15.15 -3.26
N ALA A 291 -8.70 -14.03 -3.70
CA ALA A 291 -7.45 -14.02 -4.48
C ALA A 291 -6.17 -14.14 -3.63
N VAL A 292 -6.29 -13.97 -2.31
CA VAL A 292 -5.19 -14.12 -1.35
C VAL A 292 -5.32 -15.42 -0.59
N SER A 293 -4.18 -16.01 -0.25
CA SER A 293 -4.13 -17.26 0.55
C SER A 293 -3.85 -17.01 2.02
N ARG A 294 -3.31 -15.83 2.35
CA ARG A 294 -3.06 -15.38 3.73
C ARG A 294 -3.63 -13.99 3.92
N ALA A 295 -4.27 -13.78 5.06
CA ALA A 295 -4.88 -12.52 5.45
C ALA A 295 -5.21 -12.52 6.95
N LEU A 296 -5.25 -11.33 7.53
CA LEU A 296 -5.96 -11.05 8.79
C LEU A 296 -7.46 -10.92 8.49
N GLY A 297 -8.34 -11.19 9.46
CA GLY A 297 -9.78 -11.19 9.22
C GLY A 297 -10.24 -12.43 8.44
N ASP A 298 -11.10 -12.27 7.44
CA ASP A 298 -11.58 -13.37 6.58
C ASP A 298 -12.11 -14.59 7.38
N PHE A 299 -12.80 -14.31 8.48
CA PHE A 299 -13.10 -15.34 9.49
C PHE A 299 -13.98 -16.48 8.95
N GLU A 300 -14.73 -16.27 7.87
CA GLU A 300 -15.50 -17.31 7.19
C GLU A 300 -14.60 -18.45 6.64
N TYR A 301 -13.34 -18.15 6.30
CA TYR A 301 -12.35 -19.11 5.82
C TYR A 301 -11.55 -19.79 6.94
N LYS A 302 -11.83 -19.45 8.20
CA LYS A 302 -11.02 -19.82 9.37
C LYS A 302 -11.85 -20.50 10.47
N ASN A 303 -12.75 -21.40 10.08
CA ASN A 303 -13.72 -22.07 10.97
C ASN A 303 -13.53 -23.60 11.07
N ASN A 304 -12.43 -24.15 10.55
CA ASN A 304 -12.17 -25.58 10.68
C ASN A 304 -11.64 -25.89 12.09
N CYS A 305 -12.49 -26.44 12.96
CA CYS A 305 -12.17 -26.72 14.36
C CYS A 305 -11.09 -27.79 14.58
N ASN A 306 -10.79 -28.60 13.55
CA ASN A 306 -9.76 -29.64 13.60
C ASN A 306 -8.40 -29.14 13.09
N ARG A 307 -8.28 -27.85 12.77
CA ARG A 307 -7.08 -27.25 12.20
C ARG A 307 -6.61 -26.12 13.10
N ARG A 308 -5.29 -25.97 13.21
CA ARG A 308 -4.69 -24.81 13.88
C ARG A 308 -4.97 -23.51 13.11
N PRO A 309 -4.78 -22.32 13.70
CA PRO A 309 -4.95 -21.04 13.01
C PRO A 309 -4.15 -20.94 11.71
N ASP A 310 -2.91 -21.43 11.69
CA ASP A 310 -2.02 -21.45 10.52
C ASP A 310 -2.41 -22.46 9.43
N GLN A 311 -3.33 -23.38 9.73
CA GLN A 311 -3.73 -24.50 8.86
C GLN A 311 -5.17 -24.35 8.33
N GLN A 312 -5.73 -23.15 8.41
CA GLN A 312 -7.04 -22.82 7.85
C GLN A 312 -6.96 -22.62 6.32
N LEU A 313 -8.11 -22.40 5.66
CA LEU A 313 -8.12 -22.08 4.22
C LEU A 313 -7.33 -20.79 3.95
N VAL A 314 -7.53 -19.80 4.81
CA VAL A 314 -6.78 -18.53 4.82
C VAL A 314 -5.99 -18.45 6.12
N SER A 315 -4.67 -18.31 6.04
CA SER A 315 -3.80 -18.26 7.22
C SER A 315 -3.50 -16.82 7.64
N PRO A 316 -3.56 -16.47 8.94
CA PRO A 316 -3.03 -15.21 9.45
C PRO A 316 -1.52 -15.26 9.76
N GLU A 317 -0.84 -16.39 9.53
CA GLU A 317 0.58 -16.56 9.87
C GLU A 317 1.49 -15.72 8.95
N PRO A 318 2.33 -14.83 9.51
CA PRO A 318 3.31 -14.08 8.73
C PRO A 318 4.46 -14.96 8.28
N GLU A 319 4.89 -14.78 7.03
CA GLU A 319 6.24 -15.15 6.62
C GLU A 319 7.22 -14.08 7.14
N ILE A 320 8.25 -14.52 7.87
CA ILE A 320 9.23 -13.64 8.51
C ILE A 320 10.57 -13.84 7.83
N THR A 321 11.06 -12.78 7.19
CA THR A 321 12.41 -12.73 6.62
C THR A 321 13.18 -11.59 7.27
N PHE A 322 14.50 -11.67 7.33
CA PHE A 322 15.29 -10.58 7.89
C PHE A 322 16.55 -10.30 7.10
N TYR A 323 17.01 -9.05 7.20
CA TYR A 323 18.25 -8.58 6.64
C TYR A 323 19.12 -7.98 7.76
N ALA A 324 20.33 -8.50 7.94
CA ALA A 324 21.29 -7.97 8.89
C ALA A 324 22.14 -6.88 8.23
N HIS A 325 21.99 -5.64 8.69
CA HIS A 325 22.67 -4.49 8.10
C HIS A 325 23.95 -4.09 8.85
N SER A 326 24.14 -4.59 10.08
CA SER A 326 25.36 -4.37 10.88
C SER A 326 26.59 -5.18 10.42
N ASN A 327 26.39 -6.27 9.65
CA ASN A 327 27.45 -7.25 9.35
C ASN A 327 28.02 -7.20 7.92
N LYS A 328 27.60 -6.21 7.11
CA LYS A 328 28.04 -6.11 5.71
C LYS A 328 28.59 -4.71 5.43
N GLN A 329 29.89 -4.52 5.68
CA GLN A 329 30.59 -3.27 5.34
C GLN A 329 30.42 -2.85 3.87
N ASP A 330 30.13 -3.80 2.98
CA ASP A 330 29.99 -3.58 1.53
C ASP A 330 28.52 -3.45 1.04
N GLU A 331 27.50 -3.74 1.86
CA GLU A 331 26.09 -3.66 1.45
C GLU A 331 25.34 -2.60 2.28
N GLN A 332 25.59 -1.35 1.92
CA GLN A 332 24.84 -0.21 2.44
C GLN A 332 23.37 -0.29 1.99
N ILE A 333 22.47 0.17 2.85
CA ILE A 333 21.05 0.27 2.56
C ILE A 333 20.72 1.71 2.17
N ALA A 334 20.01 1.88 1.06
CA ALA A 334 19.41 3.17 0.71
C ALA A 334 18.03 3.30 1.35
N PHE A 335 17.10 2.40 0.99
CA PHE A 335 15.73 2.47 1.50
C PHE A 335 15.01 1.12 1.46
N VAL A 336 13.89 1.07 2.19
CA VAL A 336 12.84 0.06 2.10
C VAL A 336 11.60 0.67 1.48
N VAL A 337 10.86 -0.11 0.68
CA VAL A 337 9.49 0.22 0.25
C VAL A 337 8.56 -0.87 0.73
N LEU A 338 7.44 -0.51 1.34
CA LEU A 338 6.28 -1.39 1.52
C LEU A 338 5.13 -0.83 0.69
N ALA A 339 4.43 -1.66 -0.07
CA ALA A 339 3.28 -1.23 -0.88
C ALA A 339 2.26 -2.36 -1.11
N CYS A 340 1.01 -1.99 -1.36
CA CYS A 340 -0.06 -2.90 -1.78
C CYS A 340 0.04 -3.30 -3.26
N ASP A 341 -0.76 -4.29 -3.67
CA ASP A 341 -0.73 -4.83 -5.04
C ASP A 341 -1.13 -3.80 -6.11
N GLY A 342 -1.92 -2.78 -5.74
CA GLY A 342 -2.24 -1.64 -6.61
C GLY A 342 -1.01 -0.92 -7.19
N ILE A 343 0.16 -1.05 -6.54
CA ILE A 343 1.46 -0.62 -7.06
C ILE A 343 2.14 -1.74 -7.86
N TRP A 344 2.24 -2.93 -7.28
CA TRP A 344 3.00 -4.07 -7.80
C TRP A 344 2.40 -4.71 -9.05
N ASP A 345 1.11 -4.51 -9.30
CA ASP A 345 0.41 -4.98 -10.49
C ASP A 345 0.87 -4.26 -11.77
N VAL A 346 1.42 -3.06 -11.63
CA VAL A 346 1.83 -2.20 -12.76
C VAL A 346 3.30 -1.80 -12.75
N LEU A 347 4.02 -2.08 -11.65
CA LEU A 347 5.45 -1.83 -11.51
C LEU A 347 6.19 -3.08 -11.03
N THR A 348 7.28 -3.39 -11.71
CA THR A 348 8.26 -4.36 -11.24
C THR A 348 9.09 -3.81 -10.07
N ASN A 349 9.74 -4.71 -9.33
CA ASN A 349 10.63 -4.35 -8.22
C ASN A 349 11.74 -3.39 -8.70
N GLU A 350 12.36 -3.71 -9.84
CA GLU A 350 13.47 -2.97 -10.44
C GLU A 350 13.04 -1.60 -10.98
N GLU A 351 11.88 -1.51 -11.63
CA GLU A 351 11.32 -0.24 -12.09
C GLU A 351 11.08 0.71 -10.91
N LEU A 352 10.43 0.23 -9.85
CA LEU A 352 10.11 1.07 -8.69
C LEU A 352 11.37 1.51 -7.95
N ALA A 353 12.30 0.58 -7.70
CA ALA A 353 13.55 0.87 -7.00
C ALA A 353 14.39 1.92 -7.73
N THR A 354 14.61 1.72 -9.03
CA THR A 354 15.41 2.64 -9.85
C THR A 354 14.76 4.01 -9.95
N TYR A 355 13.42 4.04 -10.07
CA TYR A 355 12.68 5.30 -10.12
C TYR A 355 12.82 6.10 -8.82
N ILE A 356 12.58 5.47 -7.65
CA ILE A 356 12.70 6.13 -6.35
C ILE A 356 14.13 6.64 -6.12
N LEU A 357 15.17 5.85 -6.44
CA LEU A 357 16.57 6.30 -6.35
C LEU A 357 16.82 7.55 -7.21
N GLY A 358 16.37 7.54 -8.46
CA GLY A 358 16.49 8.69 -9.35
C GLY A 358 15.79 9.93 -8.80
N ARG A 359 14.62 9.77 -8.15
CA ARG A 359 13.90 10.89 -7.53
C ARG A 359 14.57 11.41 -6.26
N MET A 360 15.21 10.56 -5.46
CA MET A 360 15.95 10.99 -4.26
C MET A 360 17.14 11.91 -4.59
N HIS A 361 17.72 11.80 -5.78
CA HIS A 361 18.72 12.75 -6.27
C HIS A 361 18.15 14.12 -6.66
N VAL A 362 16.82 14.25 -6.78
CA VAL A 362 16.12 15.49 -7.18
C VAL A 362 15.45 16.15 -5.98
N THR A 363 14.80 15.39 -5.10
CA THR A 363 14.06 15.90 -3.94
C THR A 363 14.30 15.04 -2.70
N ASP A 364 14.34 15.66 -1.53
CA ASP A 364 14.43 14.97 -0.23
C ASP A 364 13.06 14.75 0.41
N ASP A 365 11.99 15.26 -0.22
CA ASP A 365 10.61 15.04 0.17
C ASP A 365 10.14 13.65 -0.30
N LEU A 366 10.16 12.69 0.63
CA LEU A 366 9.74 11.32 0.36
C LEU A 366 8.23 11.19 0.06
N CYS A 367 7.39 12.11 0.54
CA CYS A 367 5.97 12.14 0.19
C CYS A 367 5.77 12.58 -1.26
N GLU A 368 6.53 13.57 -1.73
CA GLU A 368 6.55 13.95 -3.14
C GLU A 368 6.90 12.75 -4.02
N ILE A 369 7.95 12.00 -3.66
CA ILE A 369 8.36 10.79 -4.38
C ILE A 369 7.22 9.75 -4.36
N ALA A 370 6.64 9.46 -3.20
CA ALA A 370 5.52 8.53 -3.09
C ALA A 370 4.33 8.96 -3.98
N ASN A 371 3.98 10.24 -3.99
CA ASN A 371 2.89 10.77 -4.83
C ASN A 371 3.17 10.59 -6.32
N THR A 372 4.40 10.83 -6.77
CA THR A 372 4.77 10.59 -8.17
C THR A 372 4.70 9.10 -8.55
N VAL A 373 4.98 8.18 -7.61
CA VAL A 373 4.77 6.74 -7.82
C VAL A 373 3.27 6.41 -7.96
N LEU A 374 2.43 6.97 -7.09
CA LEU A 374 0.97 6.78 -7.16
C LEU A 374 0.38 7.25 -8.50
N ASP A 375 0.78 8.44 -8.94
CA ASP A 375 0.35 8.98 -10.24
C ASP A 375 0.85 8.10 -11.38
N MET A 376 2.10 7.65 -11.33
CA MET A 376 2.65 6.73 -12.32
C MET A 376 1.87 5.42 -12.40
N CYS A 377 1.50 4.82 -11.28
CA CYS A 377 0.70 3.60 -11.24
C CYS A 377 -0.70 3.82 -11.84
N LEU A 378 -1.35 4.93 -11.50
CA LEU A 378 -2.63 5.33 -12.08
C LEU A 378 -2.55 5.47 -13.60
N TYR A 379 -1.51 6.16 -14.09
CA TYR A 379 -1.31 6.37 -15.52
C TYR A 379 -0.92 5.09 -16.28
N LYS A 380 -0.24 4.14 -15.61
CA LYS A 380 0.03 2.79 -16.13
C LYS A 380 -1.20 1.88 -16.11
N GLY A 381 -2.31 2.34 -15.52
CA GLY A 381 -3.60 1.67 -15.59
C GLY A 381 -4.00 0.91 -14.34
N SER A 382 -3.32 1.13 -13.20
CA SER A 382 -3.81 0.62 -11.91
C SER A 382 -5.20 1.18 -11.63
N LYS A 383 -6.12 0.27 -11.30
CA LYS A 383 -7.51 0.59 -10.96
C LYS A 383 -7.82 0.33 -9.49
N ASP A 384 -6.79 0.10 -8.69
CA ASP A 384 -6.91 -0.25 -7.29
C ASP A 384 -6.80 0.94 -6.35
N ASN A 385 -7.03 0.71 -5.06
CA ASN A 385 -6.42 1.50 -4.01
C ASN A 385 -4.90 1.35 -4.10
N MET A 386 -4.18 2.41 -3.77
CA MET A 386 -2.73 2.45 -3.90
C MET A 386 -2.15 3.10 -2.66
N SER A 387 -1.31 2.37 -1.94
CA SER A 387 -0.60 2.86 -0.76
C SER A 387 0.84 2.37 -0.79
N LEU A 388 1.78 3.27 -0.50
CA LEU A 388 3.17 2.92 -0.27
C LEU A 388 3.82 3.76 0.83
N VAL A 389 4.79 3.18 1.51
CA VAL A 389 5.73 3.89 2.39
C VAL A 389 7.16 3.65 1.94
N ILE A 390 7.92 4.74 1.83
CA ILE A 390 9.34 4.76 1.53
C ILE A 390 10.07 5.07 2.84
N ILE A 391 10.97 4.20 3.27
CA ILE A 391 11.75 4.32 4.50
C ILE A 391 13.22 4.46 4.12
N ALA A 392 13.74 5.68 4.15
CA ALA A 392 15.10 6.02 3.79
C ALA A 392 16.06 5.92 4.99
N PHE A 393 17.20 5.26 4.77
CA PHE A 393 18.31 5.13 5.72
C PHE A 393 19.34 6.24 5.48
N LYS A 394 20.36 6.32 6.36
CA LYS A 394 21.41 7.35 6.28
C LYS A 394 22.16 7.37 4.95
N ASN A 395 22.30 6.23 4.28
CA ASN A 395 23.01 6.11 3.00
C ASN A 395 22.09 6.27 1.78
N ALA A 396 20.82 6.64 1.99
CA ALA A 396 19.95 7.03 0.88
C ALA A 396 20.55 8.22 0.12
N PRO A 397 20.42 8.27 -1.22
CA PRO A 397 20.84 9.41 -2.00
C PRO A 397 20.24 10.72 -1.49
N THR A 398 21.02 11.79 -1.60
CA THR A 398 20.57 13.14 -1.29
C THR A 398 20.46 13.99 -2.56
N PRO A 399 19.61 15.03 -2.55
CA PRO A 399 19.44 15.86 -3.72
C PRO A 399 20.70 16.64 -4.07
N THR A 400 21.02 16.71 -5.35
CA THR A 400 22.15 17.51 -5.85
C THR A 400 21.69 18.58 -6.85
N PRO A 401 22.39 19.72 -6.95
CA PRO A 401 22.04 20.77 -7.92
C PRO A 401 22.06 20.28 -9.38
N GLU A 402 22.97 19.37 -9.71
CA GLU A 402 23.11 18.79 -11.05
C GLU A 402 21.86 18.00 -11.45
N TRP A 403 21.42 17.07 -10.59
CA TRP A 403 20.24 16.26 -10.84
C TRP A 403 18.95 17.11 -10.89
N LYS A 404 18.83 18.11 -10.02
CA LYS A 404 17.72 19.09 -10.06
C LYS A 404 17.70 19.85 -11.39
N ALA A 405 18.84 20.34 -11.86
CA ALA A 405 18.95 21.04 -13.13
C ALA A 405 18.63 20.13 -14.33
N LYS A 406 19.09 18.88 -14.31
CA LYS A 406 18.78 17.87 -15.33
C LYS A 406 17.27 17.59 -15.39
N ASP A 407 16.64 17.39 -14.24
CA ASP A 407 15.19 17.15 -14.15
C ASP A 407 14.39 18.33 -14.68
N GLU A 408 14.76 19.55 -14.32
CA GLU A 408 14.06 20.76 -14.73
C GLU A 408 14.26 21.09 -16.22
N THR A 409 15.43 20.77 -16.77
CA THR A 409 15.67 20.86 -18.21
C THR A 409 14.71 19.95 -18.99
N LEU A 410 14.55 18.70 -18.54
CA LEU A 410 13.58 17.77 -19.14
C LEU A 410 12.14 18.28 -18.98
N ASN A 411 11.77 18.79 -17.80
CA ASN A 411 10.44 19.34 -17.56
C ASN A 411 10.15 20.51 -18.53
N ASN A 412 11.13 21.37 -18.78
CA ASN A 412 11.00 22.50 -19.71
C ASN A 412 10.85 22.05 -21.17
N GLU A 413 11.56 21.02 -21.61
CA GLU A 413 11.37 20.46 -22.95
C GLU A 413 9.97 19.86 -23.13
N ILE A 414 9.43 19.20 -22.10
CA ILE A 414 8.05 18.69 -22.11
C ILE A 414 7.05 19.86 -22.20
N ARG A 415 7.20 20.90 -21.38
CA ARG A 415 6.32 22.09 -21.42
C ARG A 415 6.36 22.78 -22.78
N LYS A 416 7.56 22.99 -23.33
CA LYS A 416 7.79 23.61 -24.64
C LYS A 416 7.14 22.80 -25.76
N LYS A 417 7.35 21.48 -25.78
CA LYS A 417 6.77 20.61 -26.80
C LYS A 417 5.24 20.55 -26.70
N THR A 418 4.72 20.57 -25.48
CA THR A 418 3.27 20.65 -25.21
C THR A 418 2.68 21.94 -25.81
N ALA A 419 3.30 23.09 -25.56
CA ALA A 419 2.87 24.37 -26.13
C ALA A 419 2.93 24.39 -27.66
N GLU A 420 3.99 23.84 -28.25
CA GLU A 420 4.16 23.73 -29.70
C GLU A 420 3.04 22.91 -30.35
N ILE A 421 2.74 21.71 -29.81
CA ILE A 421 1.73 20.82 -30.36
C ILE A 421 0.33 21.40 -30.18
N CYS A 422 0.02 21.93 -28.99
CA CYS A 422 -1.25 22.63 -28.76
C CYS A 422 -1.45 23.82 -29.70
N GLY A 423 -0.37 24.54 -30.06
CA GLY A 423 -0.41 25.65 -31.00
C GLY A 423 -0.81 25.27 -32.43
N ARG A 424 -0.66 24.00 -32.83
CA ARG A 424 -1.09 23.49 -34.15
C ARG A 424 -2.62 23.36 -34.26
N TYR A 425 -3.33 23.43 -33.13
CA TYR A 425 -4.77 23.24 -33.04
C TYR A 425 -5.45 24.50 -32.47
N PRO A 426 -5.64 25.56 -33.28
CA PRO A 426 -6.21 26.83 -32.82
C PRO A 426 -7.66 26.69 -32.29
N ASN A 427 -8.44 25.74 -32.81
CA ASN A 427 -9.76 25.39 -32.29
C ASN A 427 -9.63 24.26 -31.27
N LYS A 428 -9.21 24.60 -30.04
CA LYS A 428 -8.87 23.68 -28.92
C LYS A 428 -10.03 22.83 -28.37
N THR A 429 -11.16 22.76 -29.07
CA THR A 429 -12.37 22.03 -28.65
C THR A 429 -12.44 20.58 -29.15
N SER A 430 -11.50 20.11 -29.98
CA SER A 430 -11.63 18.80 -30.64
C SER A 430 -10.61 17.72 -30.24
N LEU A 431 -9.60 18.01 -29.43
CA LEU A 431 -8.54 17.05 -29.10
C LEU A 431 -8.47 16.76 -27.62
N ASP A 432 -8.55 15.48 -27.29
CA ASP A 432 -8.41 14.98 -25.94
C ASP A 432 -6.94 15.05 -25.48
N ALA A 433 -6.73 15.23 -24.17
CA ALA A 433 -5.40 15.37 -23.59
C ALA A 433 -4.50 14.15 -23.85
N ASN A 434 -5.06 12.94 -24.00
CA ASN A 434 -4.26 11.75 -24.28
C ASN A 434 -3.69 11.80 -25.70
N THR A 435 -4.45 12.26 -26.69
CA THR A 435 -3.96 12.42 -28.06
C THR A 435 -2.79 13.41 -28.11
N ILE A 436 -2.91 14.55 -27.42
CA ILE A 436 -1.80 15.52 -27.35
C ILE A 436 -0.59 14.91 -26.62
N TRP A 437 -0.81 14.21 -25.51
CA TRP A 437 0.26 13.50 -24.79
C TRP A 437 1.02 12.53 -25.69
N GLN A 438 0.31 11.70 -26.47
CA GLN A 438 0.93 10.75 -27.38
C GLN A 438 1.78 11.44 -28.46
N GLN A 439 1.35 12.59 -28.97
CA GLN A 439 2.15 13.37 -29.93
C GLN A 439 3.40 13.98 -29.26
N VAL A 440 3.28 14.48 -28.02
CA VAL A 440 4.43 15.00 -27.24
C VAL A 440 5.45 13.91 -27.03
N VAL A 441 5.02 12.74 -26.55
CA VAL A 441 5.89 11.59 -26.31
C VAL A 441 6.56 11.13 -27.61
N THR A 442 5.80 10.97 -28.68
CA THR A 442 6.33 10.53 -29.98
C THR A 442 7.41 11.50 -30.47
N SER A 443 7.16 12.82 -30.41
CA SER A 443 8.12 13.82 -30.87
C SER A 443 9.38 13.89 -30.00
N LEU A 444 9.26 13.71 -28.69
CA LEU A 444 10.41 13.77 -27.78
C LEU A 444 11.23 12.47 -27.79
N ASN A 445 10.60 11.33 -28.05
CA ASN A 445 11.26 10.03 -28.08
C ASN A 445 12.26 9.89 -29.25
N GLU A 446 12.13 10.72 -30.29
CA GLU A 446 13.10 10.77 -31.41
C GLU A 446 14.48 11.33 -30.97
N GLN A 447 14.54 12.08 -29.86
CA GLN A 447 15.77 12.71 -29.37
C GLN A 447 16.49 11.78 -28.38
N SER A 448 17.73 11.38 -28.68
CA SER A 448 18.54 10.54 -27.77
C SER A 448 18.79 11.22 -26.42
N SER A 449 19.10 12.52 -26.43
CA SER A 449 19.33 13.32 -25.22
C SER A 449 18.14 13.31 -24.25
N ILE A 450 16.91 13.28 -24.77
CA ILE A 450 15.70 13.19 -23.94
C ILE A 450 15.56 11.79 -23.36
N ARG A 451 15.76 10.74 -24.18
CA ARG A 451 15.70 9.35 -23.72
C ARG A 451 16.68 9.08 -22.58
N ASP A 452 17.90 9.60 -22.68
CA ASP A 452 18.95 9.47 -21.66
C ASP A 452 18.69 10.35 -20.40
N ALA A 453 17.77 11.31 -20.51
CA ALA A 453 17.38 12.19 -19.42
C ALA A 453 16.13 11.71 -18.66
N LEU A 454 15.37 10.76 -19.20
CA LEU A 454 14.15 10.25 -18.56
C LEU A 454 14.47 9.57 -17.22
N PRO A 455 13.58 9.70 -16.21
CA PRO A 455 13.71 8.94 -14.98
C PRO A 455 13.69 7.43 -15.28
N ALA A 456 14.77 6.74 -14.94
CA ALA A 456 14.83 5.29 -15.11
C ALA A 456 13.73 4.60 -14.28
N GLY A 457 13.17 3.51 -14.79
CA GLY A 457 11.97 2.85 -14.25
C GLY A 457 10.64 3.58 -14.52
N GLY A 458 10.66 4.91 -14.64
CA GLY A 458 9.45 5.71 -14.86
C GLY A 458 9.22 6.20 -16.28
N GLY A 459 10.26 6.36 -17.10
CA GLY A 459 10.15 6.82 -18.49
C GLY A 459 9.32 8.10 -18.66
N PHE A 460 8.66 8.26 -19.81
CA PHE A 460 7.77 9.40 -20.06
C PHE A 460 6.57 9.43 -19.12
N ILE A 461 6.03 8.27 -18.72
CA ILE A 461 4.79 8.22 -17.92
C ILE A 461 4.96 8.92 -16.57
N SER A 462 6.17 8.86 -15.99
CA SER A 462 6.52 9.58 -14.76
C SER A 462 6.53 11.11 -14.89
N LYS A 463 6.49 11.64 -16.12
CA LYS A 463 6.45 13.08 -16.43
C LYS A 463 5.09 13.55 -16.94
N ARG A 464 4.09 12.68 -16.90
CA ARG A 464 2.75 13.01 -17.38
C ARG A 464 2.09 14.16 -16.60
N SER A 465 2.30 14.26 -15.30
CA SER A 465 1.79 15.37 -14.48
C SER A 465 2.36 16.74 -14.91
N VAL A 466 3.61 16.79 -15.37
CA VAL A 466 4.24 17.99 -15.94
C VAL A 466 3.53 18.41 -17.23
N PHE A 467 3.22 17.43 -18.08
CA PHE A 467 2.41 17.66 -19.27
C PHE A 467 0.99 18.14 -18.93
N GLU A 468 0.28 17.46 -18.02
CA GLU A 468 -1.11 17.79 -17.67
C GLU A 468 -1.20 19.21 -17.10
N THR A 469 -0.26 19.59 -16.23
CA THR A 469 -0.16 20.96 -15.71
C THR A 469 0.05 21.99 -16.83
N ALA A 470 0.97 21.72 -17.76
CA ALA A 470 1.23 22.62 -18.89
C ALA A 470 0.02 22.73 -19.83
N TYR A 471 -0.62 21.60 -20.12
CA TYR A 471 -1.82 21.51 -20.95
C TYR A 471 -2.98 22.30 -20.35
N ASP A 472 -3.27 22.11 -19.07
CA ASP A 472 -4.34 22.82 -18.36
C ASP A 472 -4.10 24.33 -18.26
N SER A 473 -2.85 24.74 -18.02
CA SER A 473 -2.48 26.17 -18.06
C SER A 473 -2.74 26.79 -19.43
N LEU A 474 -2.44 26.07 -20.51
CA LEU A 474 -2.69 26.52 -21.88
C LEU A 474 -4.18 26.59 -22.23
N LEU A 475 -5.02 25.72 -21.66
CA LEU A 475 -6.48 25.77 -21.82
C LEU A 475 -7.07 26.96 -21.07
N LYS A 476 -6.69 27.15 -19.79
CA LYS A 476 -7.15 28.29 -18.96
C LYS A 476 -6.74 29.63 -19.55
N GLY A 477 -5.53 29.75 -20.09
CA GLY A 477 -5.03 30.97 -20.74
C GLY A 477 -5.83 31.39 -21.97
N THR A 478 -6.37 30.43 -22.74
CA THR A 478 -7.22 30.73 -23.91
C THR A 478 -8.62 31.23 -23.55
N ASN A 479 -9.21 30.75 -22.46
CA ASN A 479 -10.56 31.17 -22.05
C ASN A 479 -10.61 32.65 -21.61
N ASN A 480 -9.48 33.21 -21.16
CA ASN A 480 -9.35 34.62 -20.82
C ASN A 480 -9.07 35.54 -22.03
N THR A 481 -8.70 34.98 -23.19
CA THR A 481 -8.44 35.76 -24.42
C THR A 481 -9.66 35.82 -25.34
N THR A 482 -10.61 34.91 -25.20
CA THR A 482 -11.88 34.92 -25.96
C THR A 482 -12.96 35.84 -25.38
N SER A 483 -12.78 36.39 -24.17
CA SER A 483 -13.71 37.35 -23.56
C SER A 483 -13.35 38.82 -23.84
N SER A 484 -12.21 39.11 -24.47
CA SER A 484 -11.75 40.48 -24.73
C SER A 484 -11.87 40.95 -26.19
N SER A 485 -12.53 40.18 -27.07
CA SER A 485 -12.63 40.49 -28.51
C SER A 485 -14.05 40.56 -29.08
N ILE A 486 -15.10 40.55 -28.24
CA ILE A 486 -16.48 40.85 -28.65
C ILE A 486 -16.92 42.13 -27.94
N GLY A 487 -16.50 43.28 -28.46
CA GLY A 487 -16.85 44.57 -27.86
C GLY A 487 -16.18 45.77 -28.54
N ALA A 488 -15.95 45.72 -29.85
CA ALA A 488 -15.52 46.90 -30.58
C ALA A 488 -16.03 46.76 -32.01
N LEU A 489 -17.20 47.35 -32.26
CA LEU A 489 -17.72 47.88 -33.52
C LEU A 489 -19.24 47.93 -33.41
N VAL A 490 -19.80 49.12 -33.16
CA VAL A 490 -20.98 49.69 -33.83
C VAL A 490 -21.32 51.05 -33.16
N ASN A 491 -21.13 52.09 -33.98
CA ASN A 491 -21.81 53.39 -34.11
C ASN A 491 -21.65 54.53 -33.08
N ASN A 492 -21.16 55.64 -33.65
CA ASN A 492 -21.37 57.03 -33.27
C ASN A 492 -22.83 57.47 -33.50
N ASP A 493 -23.17 58.55 -32.78
CA ASP A 493 -23.97 59.73 -33.17
C ASP A 493 -25.26 60.02 -32.38
N HIS A 494 -25.34 61.31 -31.99
CA HIS A 494 -26.45 62.13 -31.45
C HIS A 494 -26.78 61.97 -29.95
N ASP A 495 -27.26 62.98 -29.22
CA ASP A 495 -27.25 64.45 -29.19
C ASP A 495 -28.07 64.80 -27.93
N ASP A 496 -27.77 65.93 -27.29
CA ASP A 496 -28.55 66.73 -26.33
C ASP A 496 -29.42 66.11 -25.19
N GLY A 497 -29.28 66.69 -23.99
CA GLY A 497 -30.38 66.75 -23.01
C GLY A 497 -29.99 66.81 -21.54
N LYS A 498 -30.21 67.98 -20.92
CA LYS A 498 -30.10 68.30 -19.49
C LYS A 498 -31.10 67.51 -18.62
N ASP A 499 -30.78 67.28 -17.34
CA ASP A 499 -31.54 67.82 -16.20
C ASP A 499 -30.94 67.43 -14.83
N GLU A 500 -31.26 68.25 -13.83
CA GLU A 500 -30.64 68.46 -12.53
C GLU A 500 -31.12 67.53 -11.38
N HIS A 501 -30.39 67.61 -10.25
CA HIS A 501 -30.78 67.31 -8.84
C HIS A 501 -31.03 65.81 -8.47
N ASP A 502 -30.65 65.27 -7.31
CA ASP A 502 -30.12 65.79 -6.05
C ASP A 502 -29.54 64.63 -5.19
N ASP A 503 -28.71 65.02 -4.21
CA ASP A 503 -28.50 64.43 -2.88
C ASP A 503 -27.53 63.24 -2.58
N LYS A 504 -26.53 63.62 -1.77
CA LYS A 504 -26.01 62.97 -0.53
C LYS A 504 -24.84 61.97 -0.54
N SER A 505 -23.71 62.57 -0.11
CA SER A 505 -22.82 62.19 0.99
C SER A 505 -21.75 61.10 0.79
N THR A 506 -20.54 61.54 1.12
CA THR A 506 -19.20 60.95 1.01
C THR A 506 -18.86 59.89 2.07
N PRO A 507 -17.78 59.11 1.85
CA PRO A 507 -17.37 58.00 2.72
C PRO A 507 -16.32 58.39 3.77
N SER A 508 -16.27 57.60 4.85
CA SER A 508 -15.32 57.72 5.95
C SER A 508 -14.03 56.94 5.70
N ASN A 509 -12.94 57.60 6.10
CA ASN A 509 -11.54 57.19 6.08
C ASN A 509 -11.14 56.49 7.39
N SER A 510 -9.86 56.05 7.42
CA SER A 510 -9.00 55.79 8.60
C SER A 510 -8.99 54.36 9.14
N SER A 511 -7.91 53.83 9.73
CA SER A 511 -6.46 54.11 9.71
C SER A 511 -5.78 53.02 10.55
N SER A 512 -4.50 52.77 10.25
CA SER A 512 -3.50 52.01 10.99
C SER A 512 -3.33 52.39 12.47
N GLY A 513 -2.91 51.43 13.30
CA GLY A 513 -2.46 51.64 14.67
C GLY A 513 -1.45 50.59 15.17
N ASP A 514 -0.24 51.04 15.48
CA ASP A 514 0.86 50.37 16.19
C ASP A 514 0.60 50.31 17.71
N ILE A 515 1.12 49.29 18.43
CA ILE A 515 1.36 49.29 19.90
C ILE A 515 2.61 48.42 20.28
N PRO A 516 3.37 48.76 21.34
CA PRO A 516 4.81 48.53 21.47
C PRO A 516 5.25 47.61 22.64
N SER A 517 6.57 47.52 22.85
CA SER A 517 7.31 46.80 23.90
C SER A 517 7.51 47.59 25.21
N SER A 518 7.55 46.93 26.40
CA SER A 518 8.63 47.01 27.42
C SER A 518 8.35 46.30 28.78
N ASN A 519 9.36 45.52 29.22
CA ASN A 519 9.94 45.15 30.54
C ASN A 519 9.20 45.20 31.91
N SER A 520 9.41 44.13 32.73
CA SER A 520 10.05 44.11 34.09
C SER A 520 9.65 42.83 34.90
N THR A 521 10.55 41.85 35.17
CA THR A 521 11.45 41.55 36.33
C THR A 521 10.90 40.73 37.54
N ILE A 522 11.67 39.67 37.92
CA ILE A 522 12.03 39.14 39.28
C ILE A 522 11.49 37.76 39.78
N SER A 523 12.45 36.79 39.86
CA SER A 523 12.83 35.78 40.91
C SER A 523 11.83 34.69 41.43
N ALA A 524 12.20 33.51 41.98
CA ALA A 524 13.48 32.82 42.27
C ALA A 524 13.24 31.35 42.74
N LEU A 525 14.29 30.52 42.62
CA LEU A 525 14.77 29.44 43.53
C LEU A 525 14.23 27.99 43.51
N THR A 526 15.20 27.09 43.27
CA THR A 526 15.40 25.64 43.50
C THR A 526 15.52 25.30 45.02
N PRO A 527 15.72 24.04 45.49
CA PRO A 527 16.63 22.96 45.00
C PRO A 527 15.99 21.96 44.03
#